data_AF-A0A2D9BC80-F1
#
_entry.id   AF-A0A2D9BC80-F1
#
_cell.length_a   1.000
_cell.length_b   1.000
_cell.length_c   1.000
_cell.angle_alpha   90.00
_cell.angle_beta   90.00
_cell.angle_gamma   90.00
#
_symmetry.space_group_name_H-M   'P 1'
#
loop_
_entity.id
_entity.type
_entity.pdbx_description
1 polymer ?
#
loop_
_entity_poly.entity_id
_entity_poly.type
_entity_poly.pdbx_seq_one_letter_code
_entity_poly.pdbx_strand_id
1 'polypeptide(L)'
;MSEAKQLRIEKQNEISESDEPNSLKEYLEYTITDELMIGLCGPIGTDINFVSKTLQQILEDTFDYKCIEIKLSDFIRKHYDIQSKVKSYNSYKKLIDSGNKLRNDFENDILSKIIIHEITKDRQAESKSDKELVKKKRVCYVINSIKHIDEYRLLKKVYQNIFYFIGVFSPLEVRKENLKLKGIENSDIENLIKIDSDQVEEHGQKVSKTFPNADYFLRIEDSHDKIVTDKLQRFLDLIFGTKIITPTYQENAMYMATSASANSACLSRQVGASITNINGDIISVGWNDVPKYGGNLYTENDVDSSDHRCINKSGGKCFNDEEKNELTQLIINQLIDKKII
;
A
#
# COMPACT_ATOMS: atom_id res chain seq x y z
N MET A 1 19.11 -33.37 -1.07
CA MET A 1 18.28 -32.15 -0.90
C MET A 1 16.82 -32.31 -1.37
N SER A 2 16.45 -33.33 -2.15
CA SER A 2 15.03 -33.57 -2.53
C SER A 2 14.23 -34.31 -1.45
N GLU A 3 14.83 -35.24 -0.70
CA GLU A 3 14.12 -36.00 0.35
C GLU A 3 13.59 -35.13 1.49
N ALA A 4 14.34 -34.10 1.90
CA ALA A 4 13.91 -33.19 2.97
C ALA A 4 12.69 -32.33 2.61
N LYS A 5 12.43 -32.11 1.31
CA LYS A 5 11.27 -31.36 0.81
C LYS A 5 10.03 -32.25 0.72
N GLN A 6 10.22 -33.52 0.39
CA GLN A 6 9.15 -34.52 0.33
C GLN A 6 8.65 -34.91 1.73
N LEU A 7 9.57 -35.03 2.69
CA LEU A 7 9.27 -35.22 4.12
C LEU A 7 8.45 -34.07 4.76
N ARG A 8 8.48 -32.87 4.18
CA ARG A 8 7.69 -31.71 4.68
C ARG A 8 6.24 -31.73 4.21
N ILE A 9 5.96 -32.35 3.06
CA ILE A 9 4.62 -32.43 2.47
C ILE A 9 3.88 -33.65 3.03
N GLU A 10 4.58 -34.77 3.24
CA GLU A 10 3.96 -35.99 3.80
C GLU A 10 3.62 -35.86 5.30
N LYS A 11 4.38 -35.07 6.07
CA LYS A 11 4.10 -34.82 7.50
C LYS A 11 2.88 -33.92 7.78
N GLN A 12 2.29 -33.29 6.76
CA GLN A 12 1.09 -32.45 6.96
C GLN A 12 -0.22 -33.25 6.98
N ASN A 13 -0.20 -34.55 6.65
CA ASN A 13 -1.41 -35.36 6.49
C ASN A 13 -1.65 -36.44 7.56
N GLU A 14 -0.85 -36.52 8.63
CA GLU A 14 -1.13 -37.38 9.77
C GLU A 14 -0.92 -36.63 11.08
N ILE A 15 -1.98 -36.00 11.60
CA ILE A 15 -2.06 -35.63 13.01
C ILE A 15 -3.38 -36.22 13.53
N SER A 16 -3.24 -37.25 14.34
CA SER A 16 -4.30 -37.95 15.05
C SER A 16 -5.04 -37.04 16.02
N GLU A 17 -6.30 -37.38 16.24
CA GLU A 17 -7.25 -36.74 17.14
C GLU A 17 -6.76 -36.76 18.60
N SER A 18 -7.01 -35.65 19.32
CA SER A 18 -6.66 -35.35 20.72
C SER A 18 -5.18 -35.06 21.01
N ASP A 19 -4.78 -33.80 21.10
CA ASP A 19 -3.58 -33.38 21.85
C ASP A 19 -3.65 -31.89 22.22
N GLU A 20 -3.64 -31.58 23.51
CA GLU A 20 -3.10 -30.29 23.97
C GLU A 20 -1.61 -30.24 23.56
N PRO A 21 -1.09 -29.09 23.10
CA PRO A 21 0.28 -29.02 22.60
C PRO A 21 1.29 -29.43 23.68
N ASN A 22 1.97 -30.55 23.45
CA ASN A 22 2.91 -31.17 24.38
C ASN A 22 4.25 -30.43 24.46
N SER A 23 4.46 -29.41 23.62
CA SER A 23 5.66 -28.58 23.60
C SER A 23 5.37 -27.11 23.29
N LEU A 24 6.26 -26.22 23.76
CA LEU A 24 6.23 -24.79 23.43
C LEU A 24 6.22 -24.56 21.91
N LYS A 25 6.91 -25.42 21.15
CA LYS A 25 6.99 -25.34 19.69
C LYS A 25 5.64 -25.63 19.03
N GLU A 26 4.95 -26.68 19.45
CA GLU A 26 3.61 -27.00 18.95
C GLU A 26 2.59 -25.94 19.36
N TYR A 27 2.69 -25.40 20.58
CA TYR A 27 1.85 -24.27 21.00
C TYR A 27 2.06 -23.04 20.10
N LEU A 28 3.33 -22.71 19.80
CA LEU A 28 3.66 -21.60 18.90
C LEU A 28 3.12 -21.84 17.49
N GLU A 29 3.29 -23.05 16.94
CA GLU A 29 2.74 -23.42 15.63
C GLU A 29 1.19 -23.43 15.60
N TYR A 30 0.55 -23.69 16.74
CA TYR A 30 -0.91 -23.62 16.92
C TYR A 30 -1.43 -22.18 17.00
N THR A 31 -0.64 -21.24 17.53
CA THR A 31 -0.99 -19.81 17.54
C THR A 31 -0.77 -19.09 16.22
N ILE A 32 -0.08 -19.70 15.24
CA ILE A 32 0.10 -19.10 13.91
C ILE A 32 -1.24 -19.16 13.17
N THR A 33 -1.78 -17.98 12.86
CA THR A 33 -3.00 -17.84 12.07
C THR A 33 -2.70 -18.05 10.58
N ASP A 34 -3.60 -18.76 9.89
CA ASP A 34 -3.61 -18.88 8.43
C ASP A 34 -4.46 -17.76 7.79
N GLU A 35 -4.80 -16.72 8.55
CA GLU A 35 -5.48 -15.54 8.03
C GLU A 35 -4.56 -14.69 7.16
N LEU A 36 -5.15 -14.07 6.14
CA LEU A 36 -4.49 -13.14 5.23
C LEU A 36 -5.23 -11.79 5.25
N MET A 37 -4.47 -10.70 5.21
CA MET A 37 -5.03 -9.35 5.14
C MET A 37 -4.46 -8.66 3.91
N ILE A 38 -5.31 -8.31 2.94
CA ILE A 38 -4.89 -7.59 1.72
C ILE A 38 -5.52 -6.21 1.71
N GLY A 39 -4.71 -5.16 1.88
CA GLY A 39 -5.14 -3.77 1.71
C GLY A 39 -4.91 -3.29 0.29
N LEU A 40 -5.92 -2.66 -0.31
CA LEU A 40 -5.83 -2.08 -1.65
C LEU A 40 -5.81 -0.55 -1.59
N CYS A 41 -4.88 0.06 -2.31
CA CYS A 41 -4.82 1.50 -2.52
C CYS A 41 -4.64 1.80 -4.00
N GLY A 42 -5.34 2.82 -4.50
CA GLY A 42 -5.16 3.27 -5.87
C GLY A 42 -5.78 4.65 -6.07
N PRO A 43 -5.24 5.47 -7.00
CA PRO A 43 -5.81 6.77 -7.32
C PRO A 43 -7.25 6.65 -7.84
N ILE A 44 -8.07 7.67 -7.64
CA ILE A 44 -9.42 7.74 -8.19
C ILE A 44 -9.42 7.53 -9.71
N GLY A 45 -10.41 6.76 -10.19
CA GLY A 45 -10.51 6.32 -11.59
C GLY A 45 -9.82 4.98 -11.87
N THR A 46 -9.00 4.47 -10.95
CA THR A 46 -8.44 3.10 -11.02
C THR A 46 -9.52 2.08 -10.66
N ASP A 47 -9.59 0.95 -11.39
CA ASP A 47 -10.57 -0.10 -11.13
C ASP A 47 -10.11 -1.08 -10.04
N ILE A 48 -10.05 -0.58 -8.80
CA ILE A 48 -9.69 -1.38 -7.61
C ILE A 48 -10.71 -2.50 -7.36
N ASN A 49 -11.98 -2.31 -7.75
CA ASN A 49 -13.01 -3.32 -7.55
C ASN A 49 -12.77 -4.56 -8.43
N PHE A 50 -12.31 -4.36 -9.66
CA PHE A 50 -11.90 -5.47 -10.52
C PHE A 50 -10.77 -6.27 -9.85
N VAL A 51 -9.71 -5.60 -9.39
CA VAL A 51 -8.59 -6.26 -8.67
C VAL A 51 -9.05 -7.00 -7.41
N SER A 52 -9.92 -6.37 -6.61
CA SER A 52 -10.51 -6.97 -5.40
C SER A 52 -11.23 -8.28 -5.74
N LYS A 53 -12.06 -8.29 -6.79
CA LYS A 53 -12.78 -9.49 -7.22
C LYS A 53 -11.86 -10.58 -7.75
N THR A 54 -10.89 -10.22 -8.58
CA THR A 54 -9.92 -11.16 -9.13
C THR A 54 -9.08 -11.81 -8.03
N LEU A 55 -8.64 -11.05 -7.03
CA LEU A 55 -7.96 -11.59 -5.85
C LEU A 55 -8.82 -12.61 -5.11
N GLN A 56 -10.07 -12.26 -4.83
CA GLN A 56 -11.01 -13.15 -4.14
C GLN A 56 -11.21 -14.45 -4.91
N GLN A 57 -11.45 -14.35 -6.22
CA GLN A 57 -11.62 -15.52 -7.07
C GLN A 57 -10.39 -16.44 -7.05
N ILE A 58 -9.18 -15.90 -7.21
CA ILE A 58 -7.96 -16.72 -7.17
C ILE A 58 -7.78 -17.40 -5.81
N LEU A 59 -7.99 -16.65 -4.72
CA LEU A 59 -7.85 -17.14 -3.36
C LEU A 59 -8.85 -18.25 -3.03
N GLU A 60 -10.10 -18.09 -3.45
CA GLU A 60 -11.16 -19.09 -3.29
C GLU A 60 -10.89 -20.32 -4.16
N ASP A 61 -10.64 -20.14 -5.46
CA ASP A 61 -10.54 -21.24 -6.43
C ASP A 61 -9.25 -22.06 -6.29
N THR A 62 -8.13 -21.41 -5.95
CA THR A 62 -6.79 -22.04 -6.00
C THR A 62 -6.20 -22.31 -4.63
N PHE A 63 -6.51 -21.49 -3.63
CA PHE A 63 -5.87 -21.54 -2.31
C PHE A 63 -6.80 -21.94 -1.17
N ASP A 64 -8.08 -22.18 -1.46
CA ASP A 64 -9.11 -22.58 -0.49
C ASP A 64 -9.25 -21.57 0.66
N TYR A 65 -9.27 -20.28 0.31
CA TYR A 65 -9.54 -19.19 1.25
C TYR A 65 -10.99 -18.73 1.15
N LYS A 66 -11.64 -18.54 2.29
CA LYS A 66 -12.87 -17.74 2.37
C LYS A 66 -12.49 -16.26 2.29
N CYS A 67 -12.99 -15.53 1.31
CA CYS A 67 -12.72 -14.10 1.23
C CYS A 67 -13.84 -13.22 1.79
N ILE A 68 -13.46 -12.15 2.49
CA ILE A 68 -14.38 -11.15 3.02
C ILE A 68 -13.93 -9.77 2.57
N GLU A 69 -14.71 -9.14 1.69
CA GLU A 69 -14.42 -7.77 1.23
C GLU A 69 -14.93 -6.73 2.23
N ILE A 70 -14.05 -5.83 2.66
CA ILE A 70 -14.35 -4.71 3.56
C ILE A 70 -14.17 -3.40 2.79
N LYS A 71 -15.27 -2.74 2.44
CA LYS A 71 -15.27 -1.45 1.72
C LYS A 71 -15.41 -0.27 2.69
N LEU A 72 -14.37 0.57 2.78
CA LEU A 72 -14.38 1.75 3.65
C LEU A 72 -15.54 2.70 3.32
N SER A 73 -15.87 2.86 2.04
CA SER A 73 -16.97 3.70 1.59
C SER A 73 -18.34 3.27 2.13
N ASP A 74 -18.55 1.98 2.40
CA ASP A 74 -19.83 1.48 2.86
C ASP A 74 -20.10 1.88 4.31
N PHE A 75 -19.04 1.93 5.14
CA PHE A 75 -19.15 2.48 6.50
C PHE A 75 -19.44 3.98 6.50
N ILE A 76 -18.77 4.75 5.64
CA ILE A 76 -19.02 6.20 5.52
C ILE A 76 -20.48 6.43 5.10
N ARG A 77 -20.98 5.68 4.12
CA ARG A 77 -22.37 5.76 3.66
C ARG A 77 -23.35 5.43 4.77
N LYS A 78 -23.10 4.36 5.53
CA LYS A 78 -23.95 3.92 6.64
C LYS A 78 -23.96 4.95 7.78
N HIS A 79 -22.81 5.53 8.11
CA HIS A 79 -22.70 6.48 9.21
C HIS A 79 -23.44 7.80 8.94
N TYR A 80 -23.38 8.31 7.70
CA TYR A 80 -24.02 9.57 7.31
C TYR A 80 -25.33 9.40 6.51
N ASP A 81 -25.92 8.20 6.52
CA ASP A 81 -27.14 7.85 5.77
C ASP A 81 -27.13 8.33 4.29
N ILE A 82 -26.03 8.06 3.58
CA ILE A 82 -25.86 8.49 2.19
C ILE A 82 -26.51 7.44 1.26
N GLN A 83 -27.78 7.67 0.93
CA GLN A 83 -28.59 6.73 0.14
C GLN A 83 -28.24 6.65 -1.35
N SER A 84 -27.62 7.70 -1.93
CA SER A 84 -27.35 7.73 -3.38
C SER A 84 -26.17 6.84 -3.79
N LYS A 85 -26.46 5.81 -4.60
CA LYS A 85 -25.46 5.02 -5.33
C LYS A 85 -25.11 5.60 -6.70
N VAL A 86 -25.76 6.70 -7.12
CA VAL A 86 -25.46 7.34 -8.40
C VAL A 86 -24.02 7.83 -8.37
N LYS A 87 -23.23 7.38 -9.36
CA LYS A 87 -21.86 7.85 -9.55
C LYS A 87 -21.96 9.20 -10.27
N SER A 88 -21.69 10.27 -9.54
CA SER A 88 -21.60 11.63 -10.07
C SER A 88 -20.48 12.35 -9.33
N TYR A 89 -20.01 13.46 -9.87
CA TYR A 89 -19.03 14.31 -9.20
C TYR A 89 -19.43 14.63 -7.75
N ASN A 90 -20.67 15.11 -7.56
CA ASN A 90 -21.20 15.46 -6.24
C ASN A 90 -21.27 14.25 -5.29
N SER A 91 -21.56 13.06 -5.81
CA SER A 91 -21.58 11.82 -5.02
C SER A 91 -20.19 11.44 -4.52
N TYR A 92 -19.18 11.52 -5.40
CA TYR A 92 -17.78 11.32 -5.00
C TYR A 92 -17.36 12.36 -3.98
N LYS A 93 -17.55 13.65 -4.28
CA LYS A 93 -17.17 14.75 -3.39
C LYS A 93 -17.81 14.61 -2.01
N LYS A 94 -19.12 14.32 -1.93
CA LYS A 94 -19.82 14.10 -0.66
C LYS A 94 -19.19 12.97 0.17
N LEU A 95 -18.79 11.87 -0.46
CA LEU A 95 -18.14 10.75 0.25
C LEU A 95 -16.74 11.11 0.73
N ILE A 96 -15.97 11.83 -0.09
CA ILE A 96 -14.65 12.34 0.27
C ILE A 96 -14.79 13.27 1.49
N ASP A 97 -15.66 14.27 1.40
CA ASP A 97 -15.88 15.25 2.47
C ASP A 97 -16.38 14.56 3.75
N SER A 98 -17.25 13.56 3.63
CA SER A 98 -17.74 12.77 4.77
C SER A 98 -16.63 11.92 5.41
N GLY A 99 -15.77 11.31 4.61
CA GLY A 99 -14.60 10.56 5.10
C GLY A 99 -13.60 11.47 5.81
N ASN A 100 -13.35 12.65 5.26
CA ASN A 100 -12.50 13.66 5.88
C ASN A 100 -13.10 14.16 7.20
N LYS A 101 -14.43 14.37 7.23
CA LYS A 101 -15.15 14.74 8.44
C LYS A 101 -15.01 13.67 9.53
N LEU A 102 -15.12 12.38 9.20
CA LEU A 102 -14.87 11.30 10.18
C LEU A 102 -13.45 11.37 10.74
N ARG A 103 -12.44 11.61 9.90
CA ARG A 103 -11.05 11.74 10.38
C ARG A 103 -10.86 12.96 11.27
N ASN A 104 -11.54 14.06 10.97
CA ASN A 104 -11.51 15.30 11.74
C ASN A 104 -12.27 15.20 13.08
N ASP A 105 -13.43 14.55 13.09
CA ASP A 105 -14.25 14.36 14.29
C ASP A 105 -13.59 13.37 15.28
N PHE A 106 -12.71 12.50 14.78
CA PHE A 106 -11.95 11.52 15.56
C PHE A 106 -10.45 11.66 15.30
N GLU A 107 -9.84 10.66 14.67
CA GLU A 107 -8.43 10.65 14.28
C GLU A 107 -8.29 10.09 12.85
N ASN A 108 -7.16 10.35 12.21
CA ASN A 108 -6.89 9.94 10.83
C ASN A 108 -6.98 8.43 10.57
N ASP A 109 -6.87 7.61 11.60
CA ASP A 109 -6.90 6.14 11.56
C ASP A 109 -8.28 5.53 11.87
N ILE A 110 -9.33 6.36 12.05
CA ILE A 110 -10.66 5.91 12.46
C ILE A 110 -11.24 4.82 11.56
N LEU A 111 -11.05 4.91 10.24
CA LEU A 111 -11.55 3.90 9.32
C LEU A 111 -10.82 2.56 9.50
N SER A 112 -9.53 2.58 9.84
CA SER A 112 -8.77 1.37 10.20
C SER A 112 -9.22 0.78 11.53
N LYS A 113 -9.56 1.61 12.54
CA LYS A 113 -10.18 1.14 13.78
C LYS A 113 -11.51 0.43 13.53
N ILE A 114 -12.33 0.95 12.60
CA ILE A 114 -13.59 0.31 12.19
C ILE A 114 -13.31 -1.04 11.50
N ILE A 115 -12.33 -1.12 10.59
CA ILE A 115 -11.94 -2.37 9.95
C ILE A 115 -11.55 -3.43 11.00
N ILE A 116 -10.70 -3.07 11.95
CA ILE A 116 -10.26 -3.97 13.03
C ILE A 116 -11.46 -4.46 13.85
N HIS A 117 -12.40 -3.57 14.15
CA HIS A 117 -13.62 -3.92 14.88
C HIS A 117 -14.49 -4.93 14.12
N GLU A 118 -14.68 -4.75 12.81
CA GLU A 118 -15.48 -5.66 11.98
C GLU A 118 -14.81 -7.04 11.86
N ILE A 119 -13.48 -7.08 11.68
CA ILE A 119 -12.72 -8.34 11.67
C ILE A 119 -12.83 -9.03 13.04
N THR A 120 -12.76 -8.28 14.13
CA THR A 120 -12.91 -8.83 15.49
C THR A 120 -14.31 -9.42 15.71
N LYS A 121 -15.36 -8.74 15.24
CA LYS A 121 -16.74 -9.26 15.30
C LYS A 121 -16.90 -10.55 14.50
N ASP A 122 -16.36 -10.59 13.29
CA ASP A 122 -16.43 -11.75 12.41
C ASP A 122 -15.76 -12.97 13.08
N ARG A 123 -14.54 -12.79 13.60
CA ARG A 123 -13.83 -13.80 14.39
C ARG A 123 -14.65 -14.30 15.60
N GLN A 124 -15.31 -13.39 16.32
CA GLN A 124 -16.14 -13.75 17.49
C GLN A 124 -17.43 -14.48 17.10
N ALA A 125 -18.08 -14.09 16.01
CA ALA A 125 -19.30 -14.73 15.54
C ALA A 125 -19.02 -16.20 15.17
N GLU A 126 -17.90 -16.46 14.49
CA GLU A 126 -17.53 -17.82 14.12
C GLU A 126 -16.94 -18.64 15.28
N SER A 127 -16.40 -18.00 16.33
CA SER A 127 -15.91 -18.72 17.53
C SER A 127 -17.07 -19.29 18.37
N LYS A 128 -18.29 -18.79 18.19
CA LYS A 128 -19.49 -19.26 18.89
C LYS A 128 -20.16 -20.45 18.20
N SER A 129 -19.87 -20.71 16.92
CA SER A 129 -20.52 -21.78 16.15
C SER A 129 -19.86 -23.15 16.34
N ASP A 130 -18.55 -23.23 16.59
CA ASP A 130 -17.83 -24.50 16.80
C ASP A 130 -16.78 -24.38 17.91
N LYS A 131 -17.02 -25.02 19.06
CA LYS A 131 -16.05 -25.11 20.17
C LYS A 131 -14.88 -26.05 19.87
N GLU A 132 -15.01 -26.91 18.86
CA GLU A 132 -14.05 -28.00 18.63
C GLU A 132 -12.95 -27.69 17.61
N LEU A 133 -13.03 -26.60 16.85
CA LEU A 133 -12.05 -26.31 15.80
C LEU A 133 -11.73 -24.81 15.69
N VAL A 134 -10.89 -24.31 16.59
CA VAL A 134 -9.96 -23.19 16.28
C VAL A 134 -8.87 -23.70 15.30
N LYS A 135 -9.25 -24.56 14.33
CA LYS A 135 -8.38 -24.99 13.24
C LYS A 135 -8.17 -23.77 12.36
N LYS A 136 -6.91 -23.35 12.22
CA LYS A 136 -6.32 -22.70 11.04
C LYS A 136 -7.34 -22.29 9.98
N LYS A 137 -8.04 -21.18 10.23
CA LYS A 137 -9.08 -20.70 9.33
C LYS A 137 -8.42 -19.89 8.22
N ARG A 138 -8.51 -20.40 6.99
CA ARG A 138 -8.06 -19.70 5.79
C ARG A 138 -9.07 -18.63 5.41
N VAL A 139 -9.01 -17.50 6.10
CA VAL A 139 -9.84 -16.33 5.81
C VAL A 139 -8.95 -15.22 5.28
N CYS A 140 -9.32 -14.64 4.14
CA CYS A 140 -8.65 -13.47 3.59
C CYS A 140 -9.58 -12.26 3.67
N TYR A 141 -9.19 -11.23 4.41
CA TYR A 141 -9.89 -9.96 4.43
C TYR A 141 -9.30 -9.02 3.38
N VAL A 142 -10.11 -8.64 2.40
CA VAL A 142 -9.71 -7.70 1.33
C VAL A 142 -10.25 -6.32 1.67
N ILE A 143 -9.37 -5.43 2.13
CA ILE A 143 -9.68 -4.06 2.55
C ILE A 143 -9.60 -3.15 1.32
N ASN A 144 -10.75 -2.72 0.82
CA ASN A 144 -10.84 -1.99 -0.44
C ASN A 144 -10.76 -0.48 -0.22
N SER A 145 -9.73 0.14 -0.81
CA SER A 145 -9.54 1.58 -0.94
C SER A 145 -9.10 2.30 0.33
N ILE A 146 -7.90 1.98 0.83
CA ILE A 146 -7.18 2.76 1.86
C ILE A 146 -6.69 4.08 1.23
N LYS A 147 -6.95 5.21 1.89
CA LYS A 147 -6.74 6.56 1.33
C LYS A 147 -5.90 7.49 2.19
N HIS A 148 -5.60 7.09 3.42
CA HIS A 148 -4.79 7.87 4.34
C HIS A 148 -3.58 7.09 4.85
N ILE A 149 -2.47 7.79 5.09
CA ILE A 149 -1.23 7.17 5.54
C ILE A 149 -1.37 6.55 6.94
N ASP A 150 -2.14 7.20 7.81
CA ASP A 150 -2.36 6.70 9.19
C ASP A 150 -3.28 5.47 9.22
N GLU A 151 -4.21 5.36 8.25
CA GLU A 151 -5.00 4.14 8.07
C GLU A 151 -4.08 2.95 7.76
N TYR A 152 -3.17 3.12 6.79
CA TYR A 152 -2.16 2.12 6.45
C TYR A 152 -1.26 1.79 7.65
N ARG A 153 -0.72 2.79 8.34
CA ARG A 153 0.20 2.60 9.48
C ARG A 153 -0.45 1.79 10.59
N LEU A 154 -1.71 2.07 10.94
CA LEU A 154 -2.41 1.33 11.97
C LEU A 154 -2.59 -0.14 11.55
N LEU A 155 -3.06 -0.40 10.33
CA LEU A 155 -3.25 -1.77 9.83
C LEU A 155 -1.92 -2.54 9.78
N LYS A 156 -0.85 -1.93 9.28
CA LYS A 156 0.48 -2.54 9.25
C LYS A 156 1.01 -2.83 10.65
N LYS A 157 0.77 -1.93 11.62
CA LYS A 157 1.18 -2.13 13.01
C LYS A 157 0.42 -3.27 13.69
N VAL A 158 -0.88 -3.40 13.42
CA VAL A 158 -1.75 -4.41 14.05
C VAL A 158 -1.52 -5.79 13.45
N TYR A 159 -1.48 -5.90 12.12
CA TYR A 159 -1.47 -7.17 11.40
C TYR A 159 -0.07 -7.59 10.90
N GLN A 160 0.91 -6.68 10.90
CA GLN A 160 2.33 -6.97 10.64
C GLN A 160 2.55 -7.85 9.39
N ASN A 161 3.03 -9.08 9.58
CA ASN A 161 3.47 -9.99 8.53
C ASN A 161 2.32 -10.61 7.73
N ILE A 162 1.10 -10.64 8.28
CA ILE A 162 -0.08 -11.15 7.54
C ILE A 162 -0.78 -10.07 6.74
N PHE A 163 -0.32 -8.80 6.82
CA PHE A 163 -0.86 -7.68 6.05
C PHE A 163 0.03 -7.31 4.87
N TYR A 164 -0.55 -7.51 3.68
CA TYR A 164 0.01 -7.15 2.39
C TYR A 164 -0.75 -5.95 1.82
N PHE A 165 -0.02 -4.92 1.44
CA PHE A 165 -0.57 -3.70 0.89
C PHE A 165 -0.27 -3.60 -0.61
N ILE A 166 -1.31 -3.56 -1.44
CA ILE A 166 -1.20 -3.55 -2.90
C ILE A 166 -1.55 -2.16 -3.43
N GLY A 167 -0.60 -1.55 -4.12
CA GLY A 167 -0.75 -0.30 -4.86
C GLY A 167 -1.22 -0.58 -6.28
N VAL A 168 -2.50 -0.36 -6.55
CA VAL A 168 -3.11 -0.49 -7.88
C VAL A 168 -2.98 0.82 -8.65
N PHE A 169 -2.29 0.78 -9.78
CA PHE A 169 -2.00 1.95 -10.61
C PHE A 169 -2.63 1.83 -11.99
N SER A 170 -3.27 2.91 -12.44
CA SER A 170 -3.64 3.12 -13.84
C SER A 170 -3.05 4.43 -14.37
N PRO A 171 -2.63 4.47 -15.65
CA PRO A 171 -2.23 5.70 -16.31
C PRO A 171 -3.29 6.80 -16.17
N LEU A 172 -2.87 8.08 -16.13
CA LEU A 172 -3.76 9.21 -15.93
C LEU A 172 -4.91 9.26 -16.94
N GLU A 173 -4.63 9.04 -18.22
CA GLU A 173 -5.64 9.10 -19.28
C GLU A 173 -6.70 7.99 -19.13
N VAL A 174 -6.27 6.76 -18.83
CA VAL A 174 -7.18 5.64 -18.49
C VAL A 174 -8.08 5.99 -17.30
N ARG A 175 -7.52 6.60 -16.25
CA ARG A 175 -8.32 7.01 -15.08
C ARG A 175 -9.35 8.07 -15.44
N LYS A 176 -8.99 9.04 -16.29
CA LYS A 176 -9.92 10.05 -16.79
C LYS A 176 -11.04 9.38 -17.59
N GLU A 177 -10.72 8.49 -18.52
CA GLU A 177 -11.71 7.75 -19.32
C GLU A 177 -12.67 6.93 -18.43
N ASN A 178 -12.14 6.20 -17.44
CA ASN A 178 -12.96 5.46 -16.47
C ASN A 178 -13.91 6.35 -15.66
N LEU A 179 -13.54 7.61 -15.41
CA LEU A 179 -14.39 8.58 -14.73
C LEU A 179 -15.42 9.19 -15.69
N LYS A 180 -15.07 9.43 -16.95
CA LYS A 180 -16.02 9.86 -17.99
C LYS A 180 -17.11 8.82 -18.24
N LEU A 181 -16.73 7.54 -18.31
CA LEU A 181 -17.67 6.42 -18.43
C LEU A 181 -18.64 6.32 -17.24
N LYS A 182 -18.29 6.91 -16.09
CA LYS A 182 -19.15 7.03 -14.91
C LYS A 182 -20.02 8.31 -14.92
N GLY A 183 -20.05 9.06 -16.02
CA GLY A 183 -20.87 10.25 -16.19
C GLY A 183 -20.31 11.50 -15.51
N ILE A 184 -18.97 11.61 -15.39
CA ILE A 184 -18.31 12.79 -14.80
C ILE A 184 -17.76 13.67 -15.92
N GLU A 185 -18.02 14.97 -15.85
CA GLU A 185 -17.53 15.98 -16.79
C GLU A 185 -16.02 16.19 -16.69
N ASN A 186 -15.37 16.57 -17.80
CA ASN A 186 -13.91 16.73 -17.85
C ASN A 186 -13.36 17.71 -16.80
N SER A 187 -14.03 18.84 -16.58
CA SER A 187 -13.61 19.85 -15.58
C SER A 187 -13.63 19.30 -14.15
N ASP A 188 -14.61 18.45 -13.86
CA ASP A 188 -14.82 17.85 -12.54
C ASP A 188 -13.83 16.70 -12.28
N ILE A 189 -13.43 15.98 -13.34
CA ILE A 189 -12.46 14.89 -13.26
C ILE A 189 -11.10 15.41 -12.76
N GLU A 190 -10.61 16.50 -13.33
CA GLU A 190 -9.32 17.06 -12.92
C GLU A 190 -9.33 17.46 -11.44
N ASN A 191 -10.43 18.08 -10.99
CA ASN A 191 -10.59 18.45 -9.60
C ASN A 191 -10.64 17.22 -8.67
N LEU A 192 -11.38 16.17 -9.04
CA LEU A 192 -11.43 14.92 -8.27
C LEU A 192 -10.06 14.25 -8.15
N ILE A 193 -9.29 14.21 -9.25
CA ILE A 193 -7.95 13.62 -9.23
C ILE A 193 -7.03 14.41 -8.30
N LYS A 194 -7.11 15.74 -8.33
CA LYS A 194 -6.34 16.60 -7.44
C LYS A 194 -6.71 16.38 -5.97
N ILE A 195 -8.01 16.37 -5.67
CA ILE A 195 -8.55 16.15 -4.31
C ILE A 195 -8.14 14.76 -3.78
N ASP A 196 -8.23 13.70 -4.57
CA ASP A 196 -7.86 12.34 -4.15
C ASP A 196 -6.35 12.20 -3.88
N SER A 197 -5.51 12.88 -4.67
CA SER A 197 -4.05 12.72 -4.61
C SER A 197 -3.42 13.25 -3.32
N ASP A 198 -3.64 14.52 -2.99
CA ASP A 198 -3.09 15.16 -1.77
C ASP A 198 -3.91 16.42 -1.44
N GLN A 199 -4.82 16.31 -0.49
CA GLN A 199 -5.53 17.48 0.05
C GLN A 199 -4.61 18.30 0.95
N VAL A 200 -4.92 19.59 1.16
CA VAL A 200 -4.08 20.43 2.03
C VAL A 200 -4.33 20.06 3.49
N GLU A 201 -5.60 19.83 3.83
CA GLU A 201 -6.06 19.50 5.18
C GLU A 201 -5.40 18.22 5.70
N GLU A 202 -5.02 18.21 6.98
CA GLU A 202 -4.38 17.06 7.62
C GLU A 202 -5.23 15.78 7.50
N HIS A 203 -6.54 15.92 7.73
CA HIS A 203 -7.54 14.85 7.68
C HIS A 203 -8.06 14.51 6.27
N GLY A 204 -7.55 15.21 5.25
CA GLY A 204 -7.94 15.01 3.85
C GLY A 204 -7.32 13.74 3.24
N GLN A 205 -7.64 13.43 1.99
CA GLN A 205 -7.03 12.30 1.30
C GLN A 205 -5.55 12.53 1.00
N LYS A 206 -4.75 11.47 1.16
CA LYS A 206 -3.28 11.49 1.00
C LYS A 206 -2.81 10.29 0.18
N VAL A 207 -3.48 10.00 -0.95
CA VAL A 207 -3.15 8.81 -1.77
C VAL A 207 -1.71 8.84 -2.25
N SER A 208 -1.20 10.01 -2.66
CA SER A 208 0.19 10.19 -3.09
C SER A 208 1.22 9.81 -2.01
N LYS A 209 0.88 10.01 -0.73
CA LYS A 209 1.72 9.63 0.42
C LYS A 209 1.51 8.17 0.84
N THR A 210 0.30 7.66 0.65
CA THR A 210 -0.09 6.30 1.08
C THR A 210 0.41 5.26 0.08
N PHE A 211 0.18 5.49 -1.21
CA PHE A 211 0.47 4.57 -2.31
C PHE A 211 1.92 4.04 -2.36
N PRO A 212 2.98 4.85 -2.12
CA PRO A 212 4.36 4.37 -2.17
C PRO A 212 4.72 3.33 -1.09
N ASN A 213 3.88 3.13 -0.07
CA ASN A 213 4.12 2.15 1.00
C ASN A 213 3.63 0.73 0.64
N ALA A 214 3.16 0.53 -0.60
CA ALA A 214 2.71 -0.77 -1.06
C ALA A 214 3.86 -1.80 -1.07
N ASP A 215 3.54 -3.01 -0.64
CA ASP A 215 4.41 -4.18 -0.74
C ASP A 215 4.45 -4.71 -2.18
N TYR A 216 3.39 -4.48 -2.96
CA TYR A 216 3.29 -4.89 -4.37
C TYR A 216 2.58 -3.83 -5.23
N PHE A 217 3.17 -3.51 -6.38
CA PHE A 217 2.61 -2.54 -7.32
C PHE A 217 2.00 -3.25 -8.52
N LEU A 218 0.69 -3.08 -8.71
CA LEU A 218 -0.07 -3.66 -9.81
C LEU A 218 -0.48 -2.57 -10.81
N ARG A 219 0.17 -2.55 -11.97
CA ARG A 219 -0.25 -1.70 -13.10
C ARG A 219 -1.38 -2.36 -13.90
N ILE A 220 -2.50 -1.66 -14.01
CA ILE A 220 -3.64 -2.00 -14.86
C ILE A 220 -3.84 -0.89 -15.91
N GLU A 221 -3.78 -1.26 -17.19
CA GLU A 221 -3.96 -0.33 -18.31
C GLU A 221 -5.37 -0.39 -18.86
N ASP A 222 -5.87 -1.60 -19.01
CA ASP A 222 -7.26 -1.92 -19.28
C ASP A 222 -7.64 -3.07 -18.35
N SER A 223 -8.91 -3.16 -17.94
CA SER A 223 -9.44 -4.27 -17.12
C SER A 223 -9.52 -5.57 -17.91
N HIS A 224 -8.42 -5.99 -18.54
CA HIS A 224 -8.28 -7.30 -19.18
C HIS A 224 -8.01 -8.34 -18.10
N ASP A 225 -8.92 -9.31 -18.04
CA ASP A 225 -8.93 -10.31 -16.98
C ASP A 225 -7.61 -11.08 -16.89
N LYS A 226 -7.14 -11.63 -18.01
CA LYS A 226 -6.02 -12.58 -18.00
C LYS A 226 -4.69 -12.02 -17.48
N ILE A 227 -4.26 -10.85 -17.97
CA ILE A 227 -2.93 -10.31 -17.59
C ILE A 227 -2.90 -9.91 -16.11
N VAL A 228 -4.00 -9.33 -15.61
CA VAL A 228 -4.08 -8.94 -14.20
C VAL A 228 -4.21 -10.18 -13.32
N THR A 229 -5.02 -11.15 -13.72
CA THR A 229 -5.15 -12.45 -13.06
C THR A 229 -3.81 -13.18 -12.98
N ASP A 230 -3.02 -13.25 -14.06
CA ASP A 230 -1.69 -13.89 -14.06
C ASP A 230 -0.71 -13.19 -13.09
N LYS A 231 -0.73 -11.85 -13.03
CA LYS A 231 0.11 -11.07 -12.10
C LYS A 231 -0.30 -11.30 -10.64
N LEU A 232 -1.60 -11.31 -10.36
CA LEU A 232 -2.13 -11.57 -9.02
C LEU A 232 -1.88 -13.01 -8.58
N GLN A 233 -2.06 -13.98 -9.48
CA GLN A 233 -1.70 -15.38 -9.23
C GLN A 233 -0.21 -15.50 -8.91
N ARG A 234 0.66 -14.86 -9.71
CA ARG A 234 2.10 -14.84 -9.46
C ARG A 234 2.44 -14.25 -8.08
N PHE A 235 1.76 -13.18 -7.67
CA PHE A 235 1.94 -12.56 -6.36
C PHE A 235 1.54 -13.51 -5.22
N LEU A 236 0.38 -14.16 -5.33
CA LEU A 236 -0.09 -15.13 -4.34
C LEU A 236 0.80 -16.38 -4.30
N ASP A 237 1.26 -16.86 -5.46
CA ASP A 237 2.21 -17.99 -5.54
C ASP A 237 3.53 -17.70 -4.80
N LEU A 238 4.00 -16.44 -4.84
CA LEU A 238 5.17 -16.00 -4.07
C LEU A 238 4.88 -15.96 -2.56
N ILE A 239 3.74 -15.40 -2.16
CA ILE A 239 3.35 -15.31 -0.74
C ILE A 239 3.25 -16.70 -0.12
N PHE A 240 2.57 -17.62 -0.80
CA PHE A 240 2.33 -18.97 -0.32
C PHE A 240 3.48 -19.94 -0.62
N GLY A 241 4.50 -19.50 -1.37
CA GLY A 241 5.64 -20.33 -1.74
C GLY A 241 5.27 -21.58 -2.55
N THR A 242 4.15 -21.55 -3.30
CA THR A 242 3.65 -22.69 -4.08
C THR A 242 4.47 -22.94 -5.34
N LYS A 243 5.18 -21.92 -5.84
CA LYS A 243 6.03 -22.00 -7.02
C LYS A 243 7.39 -21.36 -6.76
N ILE A 244 8.40 -21.89 -7.44
CA ILE A 244 9.72 -21.25 -7.51
C ILE A 244 9.66 -20.27 -8.67
N ILE A 245 9.66 -18.97 -8.38
CA ILE A 245 9.57 -17.92 -9.38
C ILE A 245 10.78 -16.99 -9.24
N THR A 246 11.53 -16.83 -10.31
CA THR A 246 12.66 -15.89 -10.36
C THR A 246 12.16 -14.46 -10.62
N PRO A 247 12.88 -13.42 -10.15
CA PRO A 247 12.53 -12.04 -10.45
C PRO A 247 12.53 -11.76 -11.95
N THR A 248 11.60 -10.92 -12.38
CA THR A 248 11.59 -10.30 -13.71
C THR A 248 12.71 -9.27 -13.84
N TYR A 249 13.02 -8.85 -15.07
CA TYR A 249 14.01 -7.79 -15.32
C TYR A 249 13.63 -6.48 -14.61
N GLN A 250 12.34 -6.14 -14.61
CA GLN A 250 11.84 -4.95 -13.94
C GLN A 250 11.93 -5.05 -12.42
N GLU A 251 11.62 -6.21 -11.84
CA GLU A 251 11.78 -6.45 -10.39
C GLU A 251 13.24 -6.37 -9.97
N ASN A 252 14.16 -6.95 -10.75
CA ASN A 252 15.61 -6.85 -10.49
C ASN A 252 16.11 -5.39 -10.59
N ALA A 253 15.73 -4.68 -11.66
CA ALA A 253 16.06 -3.27 -11.83
C ALA A 253 15.57 -2.42 -10.64
N MET A 254 14.29 -2.57 -10.26
CA MET A 254 13.72 -1.85 -9.13
C MET A 254 14.41 -2.21 -7.80
N TYR A 255 14.73 -3.49 -7.58
CA TYR A 255 15.51 -3.90 -6.40
C TYR A 255 16.87 -3.20 -6.35
N MET A 256 17.58 -3.13 -7.48
CA MET A 256 18.87 -2.45 -7.57
C MET A 256 18.74 -0.93 -7.34
N ALA A 257 17.70 -0.30 -7.88
CA ALA A 257 17.40 1.11 -7.62
C ALA A 257 17.09 1.37 -6.14
N THR A 258 16.25 0.53 -5.51
CA THR A 258 15.95 0.63 -4.08
C THR A 258 17.18 0.37 -3.21
N SER A 259 18.04 -0.59 -3.57
CA SER A 259 19.29 -0.80 -2.86
C SER A 259 20.24 0.39 -3.01
N ALA A 260 20.30 1.00 -4.20
CA ALA A 260 21.13 2.17 -4.44
C ALA A 260 20.64 3.40 -3.66
N SER A 261 19.33 3.56 -3.47
CA SER A 261 18.76 4.69 -2.74
C SER A 261 19.25 4.78 -1.29
N ALA A 262 19.51 3.63 -0.64
CA ALA A 262 20.01 3.55 0.72
C ALA A 262 21.42 4.15 0.91
N ASN A 263 22.15 4.40 -0.19
CA ASN A 263 23.44 5.11 -0.14
C ASN A 263 23.27 6.65 -0.06
N SER A 264 22.06 7.18 -0.21
CA SER A 264 21.84 8.63 -0.18
C SER A 264 21.97 9.19 1.23
N ALA A 265 22.81 10.21 1.39
CA ALA A 265 22.90 10.97 2.64
C ALA A 265 21.85 12.08 2.74
N CYS A 266 20.88 12.16 1.81
CA CYS A 266 19.91 13.24 1.82
C CYS A 266 18.86 13.03 2.93
N LEU A 267 18.74 14.01 3.82
CA LEU A 267 17.85 13.97 4.99
C LEU A 267 16.35 13.99 4.63
N SER A 268 15.98 14.50 3.46
CA SER A 268 14.57 14.67 3.07
C SER A 268 14.06 13.61 2.09
N ARG A 269 14.94 12.94 1.34
CA ARG A 269 14.54 11.96 0.33
C ARG A 269 15.61 10.90 0.09
N GLN A 270 15.16 9.68 -0.12
CA GLN A 270 16.00 8.51 -0.41
C GLN A 270 15.56 7.94 -1.76
N VAL A 271 16.20 8.38 -2.84
CA VAL A 271 15.83 8.09 -4.23
C VAL A 271 17.00 7.40 -4.92
N GLY A 272 16.72 6.25 -5.52
CA GLY A 272 17.66 5.51 -6.33
C GLY A 272 17.10 5.25 -7.71
N ALA A 273 18.00 4.96 -8.64
CA ALA A 273 17.70 4.70 -10.03
C ALA A 273 18.60 3.59 -10.57
N SER A 274 18.08 2.82 -11.51
CA SER A 274 18.81 1.80 -12.26
C SER A 274 18.54 1.99 -13.75
N ILE A 275 19.58 1.89 -14.57
CA ILE A 275 19.47 1.88 -16.03
C ILE A 275 19.77 0.47 -16.51
N THR A 276 18.89 -0.08 -17.34
CA THR A 276 19.04 -1.42 -17.93
C THR A 276 19.09 -1.36 -19.45
N ASN A 277 19.70 -2.36 -20.07
CA ASN A 277 19.56 -2.57 -21.51
C ASN A 277 18.23 -3.31 -21.83
N ILE A 278 17.97 -3.57 -23.11
CA ILE A 278 16.79 -4.31 -23.60
C ILE A 278 16.73 -5.76 -23.07
N ASN A 279 17.88 -6.36 -22.71
CA ASN A 279 17.98 -7.72 -22.19
C ASN A 279 17.78 -7.80 -20.68
N GLY A 280 17.63 -6.66 -19.99
CA GLY A 280 17.51 -6.60 -18.53
C GLY A 280 18.83 -6.53 -17.78
N ASP A 281 19.97 -6.43 -18.45
CA ASP A 281 21.26 -6.26 -17.79
C ASP A 281 21.35 -4.85 -17.17
N ILE A 282 21.81 -4.77 -15.92
CA ILE A 282 22.05 -3.50 -15.24
C ILE A 282 23.28 -2.82 -15.86
N ILE A 283 23.07 -1.69 -16.53
CA ILE A 283 24.14 -0.85 -17.09
C ILE A 283 24.76 0.00 -15.99
N SER A 284 23.91 0.63 -15.17
CA SER A 284 24.34 1.49 -14.06
C SER A 284 23.26 1.64 -13.00
N VAL A 285 23.68 2.04 -11.81
CA VAL A 285 22.82 2.46 -10.71
C VAL A 285 23.29 3.81 -10.20
N GLY A 286 22.38 4.57 -9.58
CA GLY A 286 22.69 5.86 -8.98
C GLY A 286 21.65 6.24 -7.94
N TRP A 287 21.95 7.26 -7.16
CA TRP A 287 21.05 7.79 -6.14
C TRP A 287 21.18 9.31 -6.05
N ASN A 288 20.23 9.95 -5.36
CA ASN A 288 20.30 11.39 -5.17
C ASN A 288 21.38 11.76 -4.14
N ASP A 289 22.47 12.39 -4.58
CA ASP A 289 23.42 13.03 -3.68
C ASP A 289 24.21 14.11 -4.44
N VAL A 290 25.15 14.77 -3.75
CA VAL A 290 26.00 15.81 -4.34
C VAL A 290 26.94 15.18 -5.37
N PRO A 291 26.91 15.62 -6.65
CA PRO A 291 27.79 15.11 -7.68
C PRO A 291 29.22 15.61 -7.51
N LYS A 292 30.19 14.76 -7.82
CA LYS A 292 31.61 15.12 -7.92
C LYS A 292 31.95 15.64 -9.31
N TYR A 293 32.94 16.54 -9.35
CA TYR A 293 33.60 16.86 -10.60
C TYR A 293 34.22 15.60 -11.21
N GLY A 294 34.00 15.36 -12.50
CA GLY A 294 34.46 14.15 -13.18
C GLY A 294 33.56 12.91 -13.02
N GLY A 295 32.45 13.02 -12.28
CA GLY A 295 31.47 11.95 -12.09
C GLY A 295 31.54 11.27 -10.72
N ASN A 296 30.54 10.44 -10.42
CA ASN A 296 30.24 9.86 -9.11
C ASN A 296 29.71 10.86 -8.07
N LEU A 297 29.45 10.35 -6.87
CA LEU A 297 28.90 11.07 -5.73
C LEU A 297 29.91 11.08 -4.58
N TYR A 298 29.82 12.07 -3.69
CA TYR A 298 30.58 12.09 -2.44
C TYR A 298 30.12 10.98 -1.50
N THR A 299 31.09 10.29 -0.87
CA THR A 299 30.88 9.16 0.04
C THR A 299 31.57 9.42 1.38
N GLU A 300 31.44 8.51 2.33
CA GLU A 300 32.17 8.57 3.61
C GLU A 300 33.71 8.61 3.42
N ASN A 301 34.23 8.05 2.33
CA ASN A 301 35.66 8.09 2.04
C ASN A 301 36.16 9.47 1.57
N ASP A 302 35.24 10.39 1.27
CA ASP A 302 35.55 11.73 0.77
C ASP A 302 35.25 12.83 1.80
N VAL A 303 34.90 12.44 3.04
CA VAL A 303 34.56 13.39 4.08
C VAL A 303 35.82 14.13 4.53
N ASP A 304 35.79 15.44 4.40
CA ASP A 304 36.79 16.35 4.93
C ASP A 304 36.14 17.58 5.58
N SER A 305 36.96 18.52 6.05
CA SER A 305 36.48 19.76 6.67
C SER A 305 35.68 20.68 5.73
N SER A 306 35.67 20.41 4.43
CA SER A 306 34.95 21.17 3.40
C SER A 306 33.62 20.53 2.99
N ASP A 307 33.24 19.40 3.60
CA ASP A 307 31.97 18.75 3.33
C ASP A 307 30.79 19.57 3.86
N HIS A 308 30.06 20.19 2.94
CA HIS A 308 28.89 21.01 3.22
C HIS A 308 27.56 20.29 2.94
N ARG A 309 27.57 18.96 2.82
CA ARG A 309 26.34 18.17 2.76
C ARG A 309 25.50 18.39 4.02
N CYS A 310 24.18 18.28 3.87
CA CYS A 310 23.20 18.57 4.93
C CYS A 310 23.49 17.82 6.24
N ILE A 311 23.95 16.56 6.15
CA ILE A 311 24.29 15.71 7.29
C ILE A 311 25.44 16.26 8.14
N ASN A 312 26.40 16.95 7.52
CA ASN A 312 27.65 17.38 8.15
C ASN A 312 27.64 18.87 8.53
N LYS A 313 26.65 19.62 8.04
CA LYS A 313 26.54 21.06 8.28
C LYS A 313 25.51 21.35 9.39
N SER A 314 25.89 22.22 10.33
CA SER A 314 25.04 22.73 11.40
C SER A 314 24.32 21.64 12.24
N GLY A 315 24.97 20.49 12.45
CA GLY A 315 24.41 19.39 13.25
C GLY A 315 23.37 18.53 12.53
N GLY A 316 23.33 18.54 11.19
CA GLY A 316 22.45 17.65 10.41
C GLY A 316 21.10 18.30 10.06
N LYS A 317 21.12 19.48 9.44
CA LYS A 317 19.90 20.20 9.05
C LYS A 317 19.60 20.05 7.56
N CYS A 318 18.33 19.81 7.20
CA CYS A 318 17.90 19.80 5.81
C CYS A 318 17.69 21.24 5.29
N PHE A 319 18.65 21.76 4.52
CA PHE A 319 18.56 23.10 3.93
C PHE A 319 17.39 23.27 2.95
N ASN A 320 17.00 22.19 2.26
CA ASN A 320 15.83 22.20 1.39
C ASN A 320 14.53 22.47 2.17
N ASP A 321 14.40 21.93 3.38
CA ASP A 321 13.20 22.16 4.19
C ASP A 321 13.23 23.55 4.84
N GLU A 322 14.41 24.07 5.14
CA GLU A 322 14.60 25.48 5.56
C GLU A 322 14.18 26.46 4.46
N GLU A 323 14.69 26.28 3.24
CA GLU A 323 14.34 27.13 2.09
C GLU A 323 12.83 27.09 1.80
N LYS A 324 12.20 25.91 1.88
CA LYS A 324 10.74 25.80 1.76
C LYS A 324 10.01 26.63 2.82
N ASN A 325 10.45 26.55 4.08
CA ASN A 325 9.83 27.31 5.16
C ASN A 325 9.99 28.83 4.96
N GLU A 326 11.18 29.28 4.56
CA GLU A 326 11.44 30.69 4.23
C GLU A 326 10.54 31.18 3.10
N LEU A 327 10.44 30.42 2.01
CA LEU A 327 9.55 30.73 0.89
C LEU A 327 8.08 30.76 1.32
N THR A 328 7.64 29.81 2.16
CA THR A 328 6.28 29.83 2.71
C THR A 328 6.01 31.10 3.51
N GLN A 329 6.94 31.52 4.37
CA GLN A 329 6.79 32.76 5.14
C GLN A 329 6.77 34.01 4.25
N LEU A 330 7.62 34.06 3.23
CA LEU A 330 7.61 35.15 2.24
C LEU A 330 6.26 35.26 1.53
N ILE A 331 5.69 34.12 1.11
CA ILE A 331 4.37 34.08 0.47
C ILE A 331 3.29 34.55 1.44
N ILE A 332 3.27 34.05 2.69
CA ILE A 332 2.31 34.46 3.71
C ILE A 332 2.36 35.97 3.94
N ASN A 333 3.56 36.53 4.11
CA ASN A 333 3.73 37.97 4.31
C ASN A 333 3.21 38.79 3.13
N GLN A 334 3.50 38.37 1.89
CA GLN A 334 2.95 39.03 0.70
C GLN A 334 1.43 38.95 0.61
N LEU A 335 0.81 37.85 1.06
CA LEU A 335 -0.64 37.71 1.09
C LEU A 335 -1.29 38.63 2.15
N ILE A 336 -0.66 38.76 3.32
CA ILE A 336 -1.06 39.69 4.39
C ILE A 336 -0.94 41.15 3.90
N ASP A 337 0.19 41.52 3.30
CA ASP A 337 0.44 42.88 2.77
C ASP A 337 -0.60 43.26 1.70
N LYS A 338 -1.02 42.28 0.88
CA LYS A 338 -2.08 42.46 -0.13
C LYS A 338 -3.50 42.31 0.43
N LYS A 339 -3.66 42.04 1.73
CA LYS A 339 -4.95 41.83 2.42
C LYS A 339 -5.81 40.74 1.76
N ILE A 340 -5.18 39.69 1.26
CA ILE A 340 -5.86 38.53 0.68
C ILE A 340 -6.30 37.56 1.78
N ILE A 341 -5.48 37.44 2.84
CA ILE A 341 -5.75 36.70 4.07
C ILE A 341 -5.63 37.61 5.29
#